data_AF-A0A9P6UN16-F1
#
_entry.id   AF-A0A9P6UN16-F1
#
_cell.length_a   1.000
_cell.length_b   1.000
_cell.length_c   1.000
_cell.angle_alpha   90.00
_cell.angle_beta   90.00
_cell.angle_gamma   90.00
#
_symmetry.space_group_name_H-M   'P 1'
#
loop_
_entity.id
_entity.type
_entity.pdbx_description
1 polymer ?
#
loop_
_entity_poly.entity_id
_entity_poly.type
_entity_poly.pdbx_seq_one_letter_code
_entity_poly.pdbx_strand_id
1 'polypeptide(L)'
;MPDTHVRERMIELCPRNFTDTEWSFSPTDISATLLQELTAVYNNVTVLELCIPRVWPRSFSTCTIGTMLHNYLCESPSLVRLKCFSGAILLEHLDVYCRARYTDLALGPDRSWSSRAGLTSKIKCQKKQVWACRNLRSLEVEVHSHECERLIWPVQSRILFGYIATVCPNLEKLDLKVPSHCLQHTRRTQLHIQLAGGLCLLSKMEYLRTLKVERGAGSDRDERNGIQKFDLSWITSSELDREKHRTQRRQAVAQWTQKLEIERQLEESYVFSTETWHRQRRMDDVQEEKLQESLQTLGLLSEVKKVVESMDSPGFRCFPSLERLSFGGAFEQRPADEINRIFPRWYQGG
;
A
#
# COMPACT_ATOMS: atom_id res chain seq x y z
N MET A 1 10.64 -21.15 -26.65
CA MET A 1 11.54 -20.21 -27.33
C MET A 1 10.89 -18.84 -27.23
N PRO A 2 11.54 -17.82 -26.66
CA PRO A 2 11.00 -16.47 -26.66
C PRO A 2 10.74 -16.03 -28.10
N ASP A 3 9.61 -15.36 -28.31
CA ASP A 3 9.22 -14.89 -29.63
C ASP A 3 10.25 -13.85 -30.09
N THR A 4 11.02 -14.20 -31.13
CA THR A 4 12.07 -13.34 -31.69
C THR A 4 11.54 -11.96 -32.04
N HIS A 5 10.28 -11.86 -32.45
CA HIS A 5 9.64 -10.58 -32.75
C HIS A 5 9.42 -9.71 -31.51
N VAL A 6 9.12 -10.30 -30.34
CA VAL A 6 8.95 -9.52 -29.10
C VAL A 6 10.29 -8.92 -28.68
N ARG A 7 11.38 -9.69 -28.82
CA ARG A 7 12.72 -9.21 -28.50
C ARG A 7 13.21 -8.13 -29.47
N GLU A 8 12.93 -8.28 -30.77
CA GLU A 8 13.20 -7.24 -31.77
C GLU A 8 12.41 -5.96 -31.48
N ARG A 9 11.12 -6.09 -31.17
CA ARG A 9 10.28 -4.95 -30.79
C ARG A 9 10.77 -4.28 -29.50
N MET A 10 11.28 -5.04 -28.53
CA MET A 10 11.94 -4.47 -27.35
C MET A 10 13.18 -3.64 -27.71
N ILE A 11 14.00 -4.14 -28.62
CA ILE A 11 15.19 -3.44 -29.10
C ILE A 11 14.80 -2.15 -29.83
N GLU A 12 13.69 -2.14 -30.56
CA GLU A 12 13.16 -0.96 -31.24
C GLU A 12 12.58 0.07 -30.26
N LEU A 13 11.82 -0.37 -29.25
CA LEU A 13 11.22 0.49 -28.24
C LEU A 13 12.23 1.03 -27.23
N CYS A 14 13.31 0.28 -26.99
CA CYS A 14 14.40 0.64 -26.10
C CYS A 14 15.71 0.67 -26.91
N PRO A 15 15.96 1.74 -27.70
CA PRO A 15 17.12 1.81 -28.58
C PRO A 15 18.42 1.56 -27.80
N ARG A 16 19.31 0.76 -28.40
CA ARG A 16 20.51 0.11 -27.82
C ARG A 16 21.62 1.03 -27.31
N ASN A 17 21.33 2.27 -26.93
CA ASN A 17 22.23 2.98 -26.04
C ASN A 17 22.11 2.29 -24.68
N PHE A 18 22.85 1.19 -24.50
CA PHE A 18 22.79 0.27 -23.35
C PHE A 18 23.06 0.95 -21.98
N THR A 19 23.33 2.25 -21.97
CA THR A 19 23.42 3.10 -20.79
C THR A 19 22.07 3.59 -20.30
N ASP A 20 21.03 3.55 -21.13
CA ASP A 20 19.74 4.16 -20.84
C ASP A 20 18.90 3.18 -20.01
N THR A 21 18.89 3.40 -18.69
CA THR A 21 18.14 2.62 -17.70
C THR A 21 16.70 3.10 -17.53
N GLU A 22 16.25 4.04 -18.36
CA GLU A 22 14.94 4.69 -18.26
C GLU A 22 13.98 4.27 -19.38
N TRP A 23 12.92 3.54 -19.04
CA TRP A 23 12.01 2.95 -20.01
C TRP A 23 10.57 3.43 -19.81
N SER A 24 9.95 3.80 -20.91
CA SER A 24 8.55 4.24 -20.95
C SER A 24 7.81 3.48 -22.03
N PHE A 25 6.76 2.74 -21.63
CA PHE A 25 5.98 1.92 -22.55
C PHE A 25 4.59 2.52 -22.76
N SER A 26 4.21 2.64 -24.03
CA SER A 26 2.88 3.10 -24.39
C SER A 26 1.82 1.99 -24.18
N PRO A 27 0.53 2.35 -24.07
CA PRO A 27 -0.55 1.38 -23.95
C PRO A 27 -0.60 0.29 -25.01
N THR A 28 -0.19 0.60 -26.22
CA THR A 28 -0.19 -0.33 -27.35
C THR A 28 1.02 -1.25 -27.39
N ASP A 29 2.04 -0.95 -26.58
CA ASP A 29 3.29 -1.71 -26.53
C ASP A 29 3.31 -2.71 -25.37
N ILE A 30 2.58 -2.42 -24.29
CA ILE A 30 2.54 -3.29 -23.11
C ILE A 30 1.73 -4.54 -23.40
N SER A 31 2.44 -5.65 -23.59
CA SER A 31 1.88 -7.00 -23.59
C SER A 31 2.40 -7.79 -22.39
N ALA A 32 1.67 -8.85 -22.03
CA ALA A 32 2.12 -9.82 -21.04
C ALA A 32 3.51 -10.39 -21.37
N THR A 33 3.73 -10.74 -22.64
CA THR A 33 4.99 -11.27 -23.13
C THR A 33 6.12 -10.24 -23.02
N LEU A 34 5.83 -8.96 -23.31
CA LEU A 34 6.81 -7.90 -23.14
C LEU A 34 7.29 -7.80 -21.69
N LEU A 35 6.37 -7.73 -20.72
CA LEU A 35 6.73 -7.66 -19.29
C LEU A 35 7.57 -8.87 -18.85
N GLN A 36 7.25 -10.05 -19.34
CA GLN A 36 8.03 -11.27 -19.07
C GLN A 36 9.47 -11.17 -19.62
N GLU A 37 9.64 -10.61 -20.82
CA GLU A 37 10.96 -10.39 -21.41
C GLU A 37 11.74 -9.28 -20.70
N LEU A 38 11.08 -8.23 -20.18
CA LEU A 38 11.74 -7.20 -19.34
C LEU A 38 12.42 -7.86 -18.14
N THR A 39 11.69 -8.75 -17.45
CA THR A 39 12.19 -9.49 -16.30
C THR A 39 13.37 -10.39 -16.67
N ALA A 40 13.29 -11.08 -17.82
CA ALA A 40 14.29 -12.05 -18.22
C ALA A 40 15.61 -11.42 -18.72
N VAL A 41 15.53 -10.26 -19.38
CA VAL A 41 16.66 -9.73 -20.14
C VAL A 41 17.38 -8.58 -19.43
N TYR A 42 16.70 -7.77 -18.60
CA TYR A 42 17.27 -6.52 -18.12
C TYR A 42 16.88 -6.18 -16.69
N ASN A 43 17.71 -6.60 -15.74
CA ASN A 43 17.55 -6.26 -14.33
C ASN A 43 18.19 -4.90 -13.92
N ASN A 44 18.41 -4.03 -14.90
CA ASN A 44 19.10 -2.74 -14.71
C ASN A 44 18.18 -1.53 -14.94
N VAL A 45 16.89 -1.75 -15.18
CA VAL A 45 15.92 -0.67 -15.37
C VAL A 45 15.78 0.10 -14.07
N THR A 46 16.03 1.41 -14.13
CA THR A 46 15.89 2.33 -13.00
C THR A 46 14.58 3.10 -13.05
N VAL A 47 14.02 3.34 -14.24
CA VAL A 47 12.73 4.03 -14.40
C VAL A 47 11.82 3.19 -15.28
N LEU A 48 10.62 2.88 -14.78
CA LEU A 48 9.59 2.16 -15.52
C LEU A 48 8.29 2.99 -15.53
N GLU A 49 7.87 3.42 -16.71
CA GLU A 49 6.56 4.02 -16.93
C GLU A 49 5.65 3.10 -17.73
N LEU A 50 4.50 2.74 -17.14
CA LEU A 50 3.48 1.88 -17.73
C LEU A 50 2.18 2.66 -17.91
N CYS A 51 1.84 2.93 -19.17
CA CYS A 51 0.55 3.49 -19.54
C CYS A 51 -0.34 2.35 -20.01
N ILE A 52 -1.23 1.78 -19.20
CA ILE A 52 -2.11 0.67 -19.64
C ILE A 52 -3.46 1.23 -20.10
N PRO A 53 -4.01 0.84 -21.27
CA PRO A 53 -5.22 1.44 -21.76
C PRO A 53 -6.42 1.07 -20.86
N ARG A 54 -7.34 2.02 -20.68
CA ARG A 54 -8.58 1.79 -19.94
C ARG A 54 -9.61 1.03 -20.78
N VAL A 55 -9.29 -0.20 -21.18
CA VAL A 55 -10.22 -1.04 -21.96
C VAL A 55 -11.24 -1.67 -21.01
N TRP A 56 -12.53 -1.46 -21.27
CA TRP A 56 -13.68 -2.13 -20.65
C TRP A 56 -14.12 -3.30 -21.56
N PRO A 57 -14.56 -4.47 -21.04
CA PRO A 57 -14.86 -4.83 -19.65
C PRO A 57 -13.73 -5.63 -18.97
N ARG A 58 -13.41 -5.24 -17.73
CA ARG A 58 -12.20 -5.62 -16.97
C ARG A 58 -12.43 -6.76 -15.97
N SER A 59 -12.67 -7.98 -16.44
CA SER A 59 -12.82 -9.13 -15.51
C SER A 59 -11.59 -10.04 -15.40
N PHE A 60 -10.62 -9.97 -16.31
CA PHE A 60 -9.45 -10.88 -16.27
C PHE A 60 -8.09 -10.26 -16.60
N SER A 61 -8.00 -9.35 -17.58
CA SER A 61 -6.70 -8.85 -18.04
C SER A 61 -5.94 -8.00 -17.01
N THR A 62 -6.65 -7.27 -16.15
CA THR A 62 -6.04 -6.42 -15.11
C THR A 62 -5.33 -7.24 -14.04
N CYS A 63 -5.89 -8.40 -13.67
CA CYS A 63 -5.28 -9.30 -12.69
C CYS A 63 -3.95 -9.85 -13.21
N THR A 64 -3.92 -10.30 -14.46
CA THR A 64 -2.70 -10.86 -15.08
C THR A 64 -1.57 -9.84 -15.12
N ILE A 65 -1.86 -8.61 -15.54
CA ILE A 65 -0.85 -7.55 -15.58
C ILE A 65 -0.39 -7.19 -14.16
N GLY A 66 -1.30 -7.17 -13.18
CA GLY A 66 -0.94 -6.90 -11.79
C GLY A 66 -0.03 -7.97 -11.18
N THR A 67 -0.24 -9.25 -11.53
CA THR A 67 0.69 -10.34 -11.15
C THR A 67 2.04 -10.18 -11.83
N MET A 68 2.07 -9.84 -13.12
CA MET A 68 3.33 -9.63 -13.84
C MET A 68 4.12 -8.45 -13.28
N LEU A 69 3.44 -7.34 -12.97
CA LEU A 69 4.07 -6.18 -12.36
C LEU A 69 4.60 -6.50 -10.96
N HIS A 70 3.85 -7.24 -10.14
CA HIS A 70 4.35 -7.69 -8.84
C HIS A 70 5.61 -8.56 -8.98
N ASN A 71 5.60 -9.55 -9.88
CA ASN A 71 6.76 -10.41 -10.11
C ASN A 71 7.97 -9.60 -10.58
N TYR A 72 7.76 -8.65 -11.50
CA TYR A 72 8.80 -7.73 -11.96
C TYR A 72 9.41 -6.95 -10.78
N LEU A 73 8.59 -6.36 -9.90
CA LEU A 73 9.08 -5.63 -8.72
C LEU A 73 9.83 -6.51 -7.72
N CYS A 74 9.43 -7.78 -7.59
CA CYS A 74 10.13 -8.81 -6.81
C CYS A 74 11.49 -9.20 -7.40
N GLU A 75 11.73 -8.92 -8.68
CA GLU A 75 12.95 -9.29 -9.37
C GLU A 75 13.82 -8.08 -9.75
N SER A 76 13.35 -6.84 -9.52
CA SER A 76 13.98 -5.59 -9.98
C SER A 76 14.62 -4.73 -8.87
N PRO A 77 15.75 -5.12 -8.25
CA PRO A 77 16.41 -4.35 -7.19
C PRO A 77 16.92 -2.96 -7.63
N SER A 78 17.18 -2.79 -8.93
CA SER A 78 17.70 -1.54 -9.51
C SER A 78 16.62 -0.48 -9.75
N LEU A 79 15.33 -0.81 -9.59
CA LEU A 79 14.24 0.10 -9.91
C LEU A 79 14.17 1.27 -8.91
N VAL A 80 14.26 2.49 -9.44
CA VAL A 80 14.25 3.75 -8.69
C VAL A 80 12.90 4.49 -8.85
N ARG A 81 12.24 4.35 -9.99
CA ARG A 81 10.93 5.00 -10.24
C ARG A 81 9.98 4.04 -10.95
N LEU A 82 8.78 3.92 -10.40
CA LEU A 82 7.66 3.24 -11.02
C LEU A 82 6.50 4.23 -11.18
N LYS A 83 6.01 4.37 -12.41
CA LYS A 83 4.80 5.12 -12.71
C LYS A 83 3.84 4.25 -13.51
N CYS A 84 2.69 3.94 -12.93
CA CYS A 84 1.73 3.02 -13.51
C CYS A 84 0.34 3.65 -13.50
N PHE A 85 -0.07 4.23 -14.63
CA PHE A 85 -1.30 5.03 -14.70
C PHE A 85 -2.60 4.21 -14.66
N SER A 86 -2.51 2.91 -14.92
CA SER A 86 -3.67 2.02 -15.03
C SER A 86 -3.33 0.54 -14.81
N GLY A 87 -2.10 0.24 -14.37
CA GLY A 87 -1.76 -1.09 -13.90
C GLY A 87 -2.03 -1.20 -12.42
N ALA A 88 -2.49 -2.39 -12.04
CA ALA A 88 -2.98 -2.68 -10.72
C ALA A 88 -1.87 -3.31 -9.88
N ILE A 89 -1.55 -2.71 -8.74
CA ILE A 89 -0.96 -3.48 -7.65
C ILE A 89 -2.10 -4.14 -6.89
N LEU A 90 -2.10 -5.46 -6.86
CA LEU A 90 -3.08 -6.26 -6.15
C LEU A 90 -2.71 -6.31 -4.67
N LEU A 91 -3.63 -5.92 -3.78
CA LEU A 91 -3.44 -5.98 -2.33
C LEU A 91 -3.04 -7.40 -1.89
N GLU A 92 -3.62 -8.41 -2.53
CA GLU A 92 -3.43 -9.82 -2.26
C GLU A 92 -1.95 -10.22 -2.39
N HIS A 93 -1.19 -9.53 -3.25
CA HIS A 93 0.25 -9.73 -3.39
C HIS A 93 1.09 -9.02 -2.33
N LEU A 94 0.53 -8.04 -1.62
CA LEU A 94 1.20 -7.33 -0.53
C LEU A 94 0.93 -7.99 0.83
N ASP A 95 -0.13 -8.79 0.92
CA ASP A 95 -0.54 -9.47 2.15
C ASP A 95 0.27 -10.75 2.42
N VAL A 96 1.51 -10.55 2.86
CA VAL A 96 2.46 -11.63 3.17
C VAL A 96 1.90 -12.63 4.20
N TYR A 97 0.97 -12.23 5.07
CA TYR A 97 0.44 -13.08 6.14
C TYR A 97 -1.06 -13.44 5.99
N CYS A 98 -1.69 -13.13 4.85
CA CYS A 98 -3.13 -13.43 4.62
C CYS A 98 -4.03 -12.83 5.72
N ARG A 99 -3.77 -11.58 6.12
CA ARG A 99 -4.53 -10.80 7.11
C ARG A 99 -5.62 -9.93 6.48
N ALA A 100 -5.65 -9.76 5.17
CA ALA A 100 -6.64 -8.97 4.44
C ALA A 100 -8.06 -9.55 4.58
N ARG A 101 -8.18 -10.82 4.96
CA ARG A 101 -9.44 -11.48 5.36
C ARG A 101 -9.99 -11.01 6.71
N TYR A 102 -9.20 -10.29 7.52
CA TYR A 102 -9.70 -9.78 8.80
C TYR A 102 -10.78 -8.74 8.52
N THR A 103 -11.89 -8.86 9.25
CA THR A 103 -13.01 -7.91 9.16
C THR A 103 -12.76 -6.74 10.11
N ASP A 104 -13.70 -5.79 10.18
CA ASP A 104 -13.65 -4.77 11.21
C ASP A 104 -13.66 -5.40 12.61
N LEU A 105 -12.58 -5.20 13.36
CA LEU A 105 -12.40 -5.68 14.72
C LEU A 105 -13.49 -5.16 15.68
N ALA A 106 -14.19 -4.08 15.34
CA ALA A 106 -15.34 -3.59 16.11
C ALA A 106 -16.58 -4.51 16.02
N LEU A 107 -16.65 -5.39 15.02
CA LEU A 107 -17.77 -6.31 14.81
C LEU A 107 -17.66 -7.60 15.63
N GLY A 108 -16.55 -7.80 16.36
CA GLY A 108 -16.26 -9.02 17.12
C GLY A 108 -15.80 -10.20 16.26
N PRO A 109 -15.30 -11.28 16.90
CA PRO A 109 -14.80 -12.47 16.19
C PRO A 109 -15.90 -13.25 15.46
N ASP A 110 -17.14 -13.20 15.97
CA ASP A 110 -18.28 -13.97 15.45
C ASP A 110 -18.74 -13.53 14.05
N ARG A 111 -18.41 -12.31 13.64
CA ARG A 111 -18.67 -11.81 12.28
C ARG A 111 -17.47 -11.99 11.34
N SER A 112 -16.50 -12.84 11.69
CA SER A 112 -15.52 -13.32 10.71
C SER A 112 -16.31 -13.76 9.47
N TRP A 113 -15.96 -13.19 8.32
CA TRP A 113 -16.75 -13.33 7.11
C TRP A 113 -17.06 -14.80 6.91
N SER A 114 -18.36 -15.11 7.00
CA SER A 114 -18.87 -16.47 6.96
C SER A 114 -18.15 -17.17 5.82
N SER A 115 -17.35 -18.14 6.23
CA SER A 115 -16.55 -19.00 5.39
C SER A 115 -17.35 -19.25 4.10
N ARG A 116 -17.00 -18.57 3.00
CA ARG A 116 -17.34 -19.11 1.68
C ARG A 116 -16.46 -20.34 1.56
N ALA A 117 -16.85 -21.39 2.30
CA ALA A 117 -16.09 -22.59 2.60
C ALA A 117 -15.78 -23.40 1.33
N GLY A 118 -16.25 -22.95 0.16
CA GLY A 118 -15.95 -23.52 -1.14
C GLY A 118 -14.94 -22.75 -2.01
N LEU A 119 -14.56 -21.49 -1.71
CA LEU A 119 -13.60 -20.73 -2.54
C LEU A 119 -12.19 -20.62 -1.94
N THR A 120 -12.02 -20.78 -0.63
CA THR A 120 -10.72 -20.64 0.03
C THR A 120 -9.80 -21.85 -0.14
N SER A 121 -10.30 -23.00 -0.61
CA SER A 121 -9.52 -24.25 -0.65
C SER A 121 -8.50 -24.36 -1.79
N LYS A 122 -8.46 -23.40 -2.73
CA LYS A 122 -7.55 -23.43 -3.89
C LYS A 122 -6.83 -22.13 -4.21
N ILE A 123 -6.81 -21.15 -3.30
CA ILE A 123 -5.70 -20.18 -3.34
C ILE A 123 -4.48 -20.98 -2.90
N LYS A 124 -3.92 -21.75 -3.85
CA LYS A 124 -2.60 -22.36 -3.73
C LYS A 124 -1.75 -21.24 -3.23
N CYS A 125 -1.19 -21.40 -2.04
CA CYS A 125 -0.35 -20.41 -1.45
C CYS A 125 0.84 -20.25 -2.39
N GLN A 126 0.70 -19.31 -3.33
CA GLN A 126 1.76 -18.96 -4.24
C GLN A 126 2.88 -18.45 -3.36
N LYS A 127 4.12 -18.77 -3.74
CA LYS A 127 5.29 -18.32 -3.01
C LYS A 127 5.18 -16.80 -2.90
N LYS A 128 4.91 -16.30 -1.69
CA LYS A 128 4.70 -14.88 -1.49
C LYS A 128 6.05 -14.20 -1.63
N GLN A 129 6.18 -13.41 -2.69
CA GLN A 129 7.41 -12.68 -2.97
C GLN A 129 7.30 -11.27 -2.38
N VAL A 130 8.43 -10.72 -1.98
CA VAL A 130 8.54 -9.34 -1.50
C VAL A 130 9.30 -8.55 -2.57
N TRP A 131 8.87 -7.32 -2.84
CA TRP A 131 9.54 -6.48 -3.84
C TRP A 131 11.02 -6.32 -3.52
N ALA A 132 11.89 -6.54 -4.52
CA ALA A 132 13.33 -6.36 -4.38
C ALA A 132 13.76 -4.89 -4.56
N CYS A 133 12.89 -4.04 -5.12
CA CYS A 133 13.17 -2.62 -5.40
C CYS A 133 13.23 -1.73 -4.14
N ARG A 134 14.22 -1.95 -3.26
CA ARG A 134 14.40 -1.18 -2.00
C ARG A 134 14.81 0.27 -2.22
N ASN A 135 15.42 0.55 -3.37
CA ASN A 135 15.88 1.88 -3.77
C ASN A 135 14.83 2.71 -4.51
N LEU A 136 13.57 2.26 -4.49
CA LEU A 136 12.46 2.97 -5.10
C LEU A 136 12.27 4.33 -4.42
N ARG A 137 12.38 5.41 -5.21
CA ARG A 137 12.20 6.81 -4.81
C ARG A 137 10.85 7.37 -5.23
N SER A 138 10.24 6.84 -6.29
CA SER A 138 8.91 7.28 -6.73
C SER A 138 8.03 6.08 -7.05
N LEU A 139 6.85 6.05 -6.43
CA LEU A 139 5.84 5.02 -6.64
C LEU A 139 4.49 5.69 -6.93
N GLU A 140 4.04 5.60 -8.17
CA GLU A 140 2.71 6.07 -8.58
C GLU A 140 1.90 4.90 -9.14
N VAL A 141 0.92 4.38 -8.40
CA VAL A 141 0.21 3.15 -8.76
C VAL A 141 -1.27 3.21 -8.43
N GLU A 142 -2.07 2.45 -9.19
CA GLU A 142 -3.42 2.11 -8.78
C GLU A 142 -3.39 0.84 -7.91
N VAL A 143 -4.04 0.88 -6.76
CA VAL A 143 -4.21 -0.28 -5.87
C VAL A 143 -5.58 -0.88 -6.12
N HIS A 144 -5.58 -2.15 -6.48
CA HIS A 144 -6.77 -2.94 -6.69
C HIS A 144 -6.86 -4.00 -5.60
N SER A 145 -8.09 -4.41 -5.32
CA SER A 145 -8.32 -5.69 -4.68
C SER A 145 -9.43 -6.37 -5.46
N HIS A 146 -9.14 -7.58 -5.89
CA HIS A 146 -10.06 -8.41 -6.63
C HIS A 146 -10.55 -9.55 -5.70
N GLU A 147 -11.59 -10.27 -6.09
CA GLU A 147 -12.08 -11.41 -5.31
C GLU A 147 -12.67 -11.07 -3.91
N CYS A 148 -12.26 -11.81 -2.88
CA CYS A 148 -12.85 -11.86 -1.54
C CYS A 148 -12.33 -10.75 -0.60
N GLU A 149 -11.20 -10.11 -0.91
CA GLU A 149 -10.43 -9.30 0.05
C GLU A 149 -10.47 -7.79 -0.23
N ARG A 150 -11.62 -7.31 -0.71
CA ARG A 150 -11.87 -5.91 -1.07
C ARG A 150 -11.35 -4.93 -0.02
N LEU A 151 -10.72 -3.82 -0.44
CA LEU A 151 -10.26 -2.70 0.41
C LEU A 151 -11.45 -1.98 1.09
N ILE A 152 -12.06 -2.61 2.08
CA ILE A 152 -13.26 -2.13 2.81
C ILE A 152 -12.92 -1.92 4.29
N TRP A 153 -11.89 -2.59 4.78
CA TRP A 153 -11.54 -2.70 6.17
C TRP A 153 -10.20 -2.01 6.47
N PRO A 154 -10.03 -1.45 7.67
CA PRO A 154 -8.78 -0.81 8.07
C PRO A 154 -7.55 -1.70 7.93
N VAL A 155 -7.66 -3.02 8.15
CA VAL A 155 -6.53 -3.97 8.05
C VAL A 155 -5.86 -3.96 6.67
N GLN A 156 -6.63 -3.78 5.61
CA GLN A 156 -6.12 -3.82 4.25
C GLN A 156 -5.31 -2.56 3.92
N SER A 157 -5.74 -1.42 4.46
CA SER A 157 -4.95 -0.19 4.42
C SER A 157 -3.68 -0.31 5.27
N ARG A 158 -3.75 -0.97 6.44
CA ARG A 158 -2.56 -1.26 7.26
C ARG A 158 -1.55 -2.13 6.51
N ILE A 159 -2.00 -3.17 5.81
CA ILE A 159 -1.15 -4.01 4.95
C ILE A 159 -0.48 -3.14 3.89
N LEU A 160 -1.24 -2.36 3.13
CA LEU A 160 -0.69 -1.52 2.07
C LEU A 160 0.35 -0.52 2.60
N PHE A 161 0.00 0.27 3.61
CA PHE A 161 0.89 1.31 4.14
C PHE A 161 2.11 0.72 4.87
N GLY A 162 1.90 -0.32 5.68
CA GLY A 162 2.98 -1.02 6.37
C GLY A 162 3.95 -1.70 5.40
N TYR A 163 3.43 -2.31 4.34
CA TYR A 163 4.26 -2.97 3.32
C TYR A 163 5.13 -1.93 2.63
N ILE A 164 4.54 -0.83 2.14
CA ILE A 164 5.29 0.24 1.46
C ILE A 164 6.35 0.86 2.38
N ALA A 165 5.99 1.20 3.62
CA ALA A 165 6.93 1.78 4.59
C ALA A 165 8.12 0.86 4.88
N THR A 166 7.87 -0.45 4.95
CA THR A 166 8.87 -1.46 5.29
C THR A 166 9.74 -1.84 4.09
N VAL A 167 9.14 -1.99 2.92
CA VAL A 167 9.77 -2.54 1.72
C VAL A 167 10.49 -1.45 0.91
N CYS A 168 9.97 -0.22 0.89
CA CYS A 168 10.49 0.89 0.10
C CYS A 168 10.78 2.11 1.01
N PRO A 169 11.73 2.01 1.96
CA PRO A 169 11.97 3.07 2.95
C PRO A 169 12.52 4.38 2.33
N ASN A 170 13.09 4.30 1.13
CA ASN A 170 13.73 5.42 0.43
C ASN A 170 12.78 6.22 -0.49
N LEU A 171 11.47 6.00 -0.40
CA LEU A 171 10.50 6.70 -1.23
C LEU A 171 10.48 8.21 -0.91
N GLU A 172 10.62 9.01 -1.96
CA GLU A 172 10.48 10.46 -1.98
C GLU A 172 9.07 10.89 -2.43
N LYS A 173 8.44 10.11 -3.32
CA LYS A 173 7.09 10.36 -3.84
C LYS A 173 6.24 9.08 -3.78
N LEU A 174 5.06 9.21 -3.18
CA LEU A 174 4.05 8.16 -3.13
C LEU A 174 2.71 8.71 -3.63
N ASP A 175 2.18 8.17 -4.73
CA ASP A 175 0.84 8.43 -5.26
C ASP A 175 0.05 7.11 -5.33
N LEU A 176 -0.94 6.96 -4.46
CA LEU A 176 -1.80 5.78 -4.36
C LEU A 176 -3.21 6.13 -4.79
N LYS A 177 -3.76 5.35 -5.74
CA LYS A 177 -5.13 5.54 -6.24
C LYS A 177 -5.95 4.29 -6.11
N VAL A 178 -7.19 4.43 -5.66
CA VAL A 178 -8.19 3.35 -5.76
C VAL A 178 -9.11 3.64 -6.95
N PRO A 179 -9.11 2.78 -7.98
CA PRO A 179 -9.93 3.02 -9.16
C PRO A 179 -11.43 3.00 -8.86
N SER A 180 -12.19 3.85 -9.55
CA SER A 180 -13.64 3.96 -9.38
C SER A 180 -14.42 2.71 -9.79
N HIS A 181 -13.90 1.88 -10.68
CA HIS A 181 -14.57 0.65 -11.12
C HIS A 181 -14.44 -0.49 -10.09
N CYS A 182 -13.49 -0.41 -9.15
CA CYS A 182 -13.45 -1.30 -7.99
C CYS A 182 -14.64 -1.08 -7.03
N LEU A 183 -15.52 -0.12 -7.32
CA LEU A 183 -16.66 0.29 -6.50
C LEU A 183 -18.01 -0.27 -6.96
N GLN A 184 -18.07 -1.09 -8.02
CA GLN A 184 -19.32 -1.61 -8.60
C GLN A 184 -20.10 -2.58 -7.69
N HIS A 185 -19.70 -2.75 -6.44
CA HIS A 185 -20.36 -3.62 -5.48
C HIS A 185 -20.97 -2.83 -4.32
N THR A 186 -21.90 -3.47 -3.59
CA THR A 186 -22.67 -2.90 -2.47
C THR A 186 -21.86 -2.27 -1.34
N ARG A 187 -20.53 -2.49 -1.31
CA ARG A 187 -19.62 -1.89 -0.34
C ARG A 187 -18.56 -1.10 -1.09
N ARG A 188 -18.36 0.16 -0.68
CA ARG A 188 -17.40 1.06 -1.30
C ARG A 188 -15.98 0.69 -0.89
N THR A 189 -15.16 0.39 -1.88
CA THR A 189 -13.72 0.18 -1.76
C THR A 189 -13.05 1.52 -1.44
N GLN A 190 -12.32 1.61 -0.33
CA GLN A 190 -11.62 2.82 0.08
C GLN A 190 -10.33 2.56 0.85
N LEU A 191 -9.40 3.50 0.76
CA LEU A 191 -8.24 3.54 1.67
C LEU A 191 -8.63 4.25 2.97
N HIS A 192 -8.39 3.55 4.08
CA HIS A 192 -8.63 4.02 5.44
C HIS A 192 -7.41 4.82 5.92
N ILE A 193 -7.53 6.15 5.89
CA ILE A 193 -6.46 7.05 6.35
C ILE A 193 -6.56 7.43 7.83
N GLN A 194 -7.52 6.86 8.57
CA GLN A 194 -7.59 7.00 10.04
C GLN A 194 -6.38 6.36 10.71
N LEU A 195 -6.13 6.65 12.00
CA LEU A 195 -5.06 5.99 12.76
C LEU A 195 -5.16 4.47 12.70
N ALA A 196 -6.34 3.91 12.94
CA ALA A 196 -6.56 2.47 12.88
C ALA A 196 -6.39 1.87 11.46
N GLY A 197 -6.46 2.71 10.42
CA GLY A 197 -6.18 2.34 9.03
C GLY A 197 -4.69 2.31 8.68
N GLY A 198 -3.82 2.79 9.57
CA GLY A 198 -2.37 2.62 9.45
C GLY A 198 -1.65 3.66 8.60
N LEU A 199 -2.29 4.78 8.22
CA LEU A 199 -1.58 5.86 7.52
C LEU A 199 -0.33 6.32 8.31
N CYS A 200 -0.41 6.29 9.65
CA CYS A 200 0.71 6.61 10.52
C CYS A 200 1.93 5.70 10.35
N LEU A 201 1.81 4.52 9.75
CA LEU A 201 2.96 3.64 9.46
C LEU A 201 3.95 4.30 8.50
N LEU A 202 3.46 5.15 7.59
CA LEU A 202 4.30 5.95 6.68
C LEU A 202 5.05 7.08 7.40
N SER A 203 4.70 7.44 8.64
CA SER A 203 5.27 8.61 9.34
C SER A 203 6.78 8.54 9.56
N LYS A 204 7.37 7.34 9.50
CA LYS A 204 8.81 7.09 9.66
C LYS A 204 9.61 7.25 8.37
N MET A 205 8.96 7.48 7.23
CA MET A 205 9.62 7.58 5.94
C MET A 205 10.37 8.91 5.86
N GLU A 206 11.68 8.86 6.06
CA GLU A 206 12.54 10.05 6.22
C GLU A 206 12.61 10.89 4.95
N TYR A 207 12.56 10.24 3.79
CA TYR A 207 12.74 10.88 2.49
C TYR A 207 11.43 11.30 1.82
N LEU A 208 10.28 10.93 2.38
CA LEU A 208 8.98 11.16 1.73
C LEU A 208 8.64 12.65 1.68
N ARG A 209 8.71 13.23 0.48
CA ARG A 209 8.41 14.64 0.18
C ARG A 209 7.00 14.85 -0.32
N THR A 210 6.47 13.90 -1.08
CA THR A 210 5.13 13.99 -1.68
C THR A 210 4.32 12.76 -1.32
N LEU A 211 3.17 12.98 -0.68
CA LEU A 211 2.19 11.94 -0.38
C LEU A 211 0.84 12.29 -0.99
N LYS A 212 0.37 11.45 -1.90
CA LYS A 212 -0.96 11.54 -2.49
C LYS A 212 -1.69 10.22 -2.30
N VAL A 213 -2.88 10.27 -1.71
CA VAL A 213 -3.73 9.10 -1.48
C VAL A 213 -5.15 9.44 -1.91
N GLU A 214 -5.56 8.92 -3.07
CA GLU A 214 -6.94 9.00 -3.54
C GLU A 214 -7.74 7.86 -2.91
N ARG A 215 -8.62 8.23 -1.96
CA ARG A 215 -9.35 7.27 -1.10
C ARG A 215 -10.37 6.40 -1.84
N GLY A 216 -10.62 6.63 -3.12
CA GLY A 216 -11.70 6.00 -3.91
C GLY A 216 -12.93 6.89 -4.05
N ALA A 217 -13.81 6.59 -5.00
CA ALA A 217 -15.01 7.38 -5.28
C ALA A 217 -16.13 7.10 -4.26
N GLY A 218 -15.94 7.55 -3.03
CA GLY A 218 -17.06 7.89 -2.15
C GLY A 218 -17.63 9.23 -2.60
N SER A 219 -18.95 9.41 -2.54
CA SER A 219 -19.55 10.73 -2.72
C SER A 219 -18.96 11.72 -1.70
N ASP A 220 -18.68 12.97 -2.08
CA ASP A 220 -18.15 14.05 -1.22
C ASP A 220 -18.85 14.14 0.15
N ARG A 221 -20.12 13.72 0.24
CA ARG A 221 -20.91 13.69 1.48
C ARG A 221 -20.43 12.64 2.51
N ASP A 222 -19.73 11.60 2.07
CA ASP A 222 -19.16 10.52 2.88
C ASP A 222 -17.68 10.73 3.21
N GLU A 223 -17.04 11.79 2.71
CA GLU A 223 -15.60 12.04 2.92
C GLU A 223 -15.22 12.14 4.40
N ARG A 224 -16.18 12.55 5.25
CA ARG A 224 -15.99 12.63 6.71
C ARG A 224 -16.31 11.34 7.46
N ASN A 225 -16.61 10.22 6.79
CA ASN A 225 -16.98 8.97 7.44
C ASN A 225 -15.89 8.48 8.41
N GLY A 226 -16.03 8.90 9.66
CA GLY A 226 -15.20 8.52 10.79
C GLY A 226 -13.80 9.13 10.86
N ILE A 227 -13.37 10.00 9.93
CA ILE A 227 -12.07 10.67 10.08
C ILE A 227 -12.22 11.84 11.05
N GLN A 228 -11.49 11.77 12.15
CA GLN A 228 -11.40 12.85 13.13
C GLN A 228 -10.13 13.67 12.91
N LYS A 229 -10.12 14.93 13.38
CA LYS A 229 -8.95 15.81 13.22
C LYS A 229 -7.68 15.22 13.84
N PHE A 230 -7.80 14.54 14.98
CA PHE A 230 -6.66 13.90 15.62
C PHE A 230 -6.02 12.79 14.77
N ASP A 231 -6.77 12.22 13.81
CA ASP A 231 -6.28 11.15 12.93
C ASP A 231 -5.21 11.64 11.95
N LEU A 232 -5.17 12.95 11.64
CA LEU A 232 -4.25 13.53 10.66
C LEU A 232 -3.45 14.72 11.22
N SER A 233 -3.86 15.29 12.35
CA SER A 233 -3.19 16.44 12.97
C SER A 233 -1.70 16.24 13.28
N TRP A 234 -1.26 14.98 13.45
CA TRP A 234 0.13 14.63 13.71
C TRP A 234 1.05 14.83 12.49
N ILE A 235 0.48 15.02 11.29
CA ILE A 235 1.22 15.33 10.05
C ILE A 235 1.75 16.77 10.09
N THR A 236 1.04 17.67 10.76
CA THR A 236 1.39 19.10 10.82
C THR A 236 2.03 19.45 12.16
N SER A 237 3.06 20.29 12.17
CA SER A 237 3.79 20.69 13.38
C SER A 237 3.13 21.82 14.19
N SER A 238 1.82 22.05 14.08
CA SER A 238 1.16 23.14 14.83
C SER A 238 1.24 22.89 16.34
N GLU A 239 2.00 23.73 17.05
CA GLU A 239 2.24 23.58 18.49
C GLU A 239 0.97 23.87 19.32
N LEU A 240 0.15 24.83 18.89
CA LEU A 240 -1.04 25.32 19.60
C LEU A 240 -2.03 24.21 19.95
N ASP A 241 -2.27 23.28 19.01
CA ASP A 241 -3.23 22.18 19.17
C ASP A 241 -2.56 20.85 19.53
N ARG A 242 -1.22 20.82 19.66
CA ARG A 242 -0.45 19.57 19.71
C ARG A 242 -0.87 18.68 20.89
N GLU A 243 -0.95 19.25 22.09
CA GLU A 243 -1.25 18.49 23.30
C GLU A 243 -2.71 18.03 23.36
N LYS A 244 -3.64 18.85 22.85
CA LYS A 244 -5.06 18.48 22.73
C LYS A 244 -5.21 17.26 21.82
N HIS A 245 -4.66 17.31 20.61
CA HIS A 245 -4.75 16.20 19.68
C HIS A 245 -3.99 14.97 20.19
N ARG A 246 -2.83 15.15 20.84
CA ARG A 246 -2.09 14.07 21.52
C ARG A 246 -2.95 13.34 22.54
N THR A 247 -3.63 14.08 23.41
CA THR A 247 -4.57 13.53 24.39
C THR A 247 -5.68 12.73 23.72
N GLN A 248 -6.27 13.27 22.65
CA GLN A 248 -7.31 12.56 21.88
C GLN A 248 -6.79 11.27 21.23
N ARG A 249 -5.58 11.28 20.66
CA ARG A 249 -4.96 10.08 20.10
C ARG A 249 -4.72 9.02 21.17
N ARG A 250 -4.19 9.40 22.33
CA ARG A 250 -3.99 8.49 23.46
C ARG A 250 -5.30 7.87 23.92
N GLN A 251 -6.36 8.67 24.00
CA GLN A 251 -7.69 8.17 24.34
C GLN A 251 -8.20 7.16 23.29
N ALA A 252 -8.04 7.46 22.00
CA ALA A 252 -8.41 6.55 20.92
C ALA A 252 -7.61 5.23 20.97
N VAL A 253 -6.29 5.29 21.21
CA VAL A 253 -5.42 4.12 21.35
C VAL A 253 -5.75 3.31 22.60
N ALA A 254 -6.10 3.95 23.71
CA ALA A 254 -6.51 3.26 24.94
C ALA A 254 -7.76 2.40 24.73
N GLN A 255 -8.66 2.80 23.82
CA GLN A 255 -9.86 2.04 23.46
C GLN A 255 -9.54 0.83 22.57
N TRP A 256 -8.30 0.66 22.09
CA TRP A 256 -7.94 -0.48 21.22
C TRP A 256 -7.65 -1.76 21.98
N THR A 257 -7.62 -1.76 23.32
CA THR A 257 -7.31 -2.96 24.11
C THR A 257 -8.17 -4.17 23.72
N GLN A 258 -9.49 -3.99 23.60
CA GLN A 258 -10.38 -5.06 23.15
C GLN A 258 -10.13 -5.48 21.69
N LYS A 259 -9.84 -4.52 20.80
CA LYS A 259 -9.56 -4.80 19.39
C LYS A 259 -8.26 -5.59 19.21
N LEU A 260 -7.23 -5.27 19.99
CA LEU A 260 -5.95 -5.99 19.99
C LEU A 260 -6.12 -7.43 20.49
N GLU A 261 -6.98 -7.64 21.48
CA GLU A 261 -7.29 -8.98 21.98
C GLU A 261 -8.04 -9.81 20.93
N ILE A 262 -9.03 -9.23 20.24
CA ILE A 262 -9.70 -9.90 19.12
C ILE A 262 -8.69 -10.22 18.00
N GLU A 263 -7.82 -9.27 17.64
CA GLU A 263 -6.79 -9.48 16.62
C GLU A 263 -5.82 -10.61 17.02
N ARG A 264 -5.39 -10.67 18.29
CA ARG A 264 -4.56 -11.75 18.83
C ARG A 264 -5.24 -13.12 18.69
N GLN A 265 -6.52 -13.21 19.04
CA GLN A 265 -7.30 -14.45 18.90
C GLN A 265 -7.42 -14.89 17.43
N LEU A 266 -7.62 -13.93 16.52
CA LEU A 266 -7.63 -14.21 15.08
C LEU A 266 -6.25 -14.73 14.63
N GLU A 267 -5.15 -14.09 15.01
CA GLU A 267 -3.79 -14.53 14.67
C GLU A 267 -3.53 -15.96 15.16
N GLU A 268 -3.90 -16.29 16.41
CA GLU A 268 -3.76 -17.64 16.95
C GLU A 268 -4.57 -18.69 16.18
N SER A 269 -5.78 -18.34 15.75
CA SER A 269 -6.64 -19.25 14.99
C SER A 269 -6.15 -19.51 13.56
N TYR A 270 -5.38 -18.58 12.98
CA TYR A 270 -5.11 -18.55 11.54
C TYR A 270 -3.63 -18.73 11.17
N VAL A 271 -2.71 -18.24 12.00
CA VAL A 271 -1.27 -18.19 11.70
C VAL A 271 -0.55 -19.49 12.09
N PHE A 272 -1.15 -20.33 12.94
CA PHE A 272 -0.57 -21.63 13.31
C PHE A 272 -0.35 -22.58 12.10
N SER A 273 -1.00 -22.32 10.97
CA SER A 273 -0.77 -23.07 9.72
C SER A 273 0.48 -22.64 8.92
N THR A 274 1.13 -21.53 9.30
CA THR A 274 2.16 -20.84 8.50
C THR A 274 3.59 -21.28 8.82
N GLU A 275 3.84 -22.07 9.88
CA GLU A 275 5.18 -22.56 10.25
C GLU A 275 5.86 -23.35 9.11
N THR A 276 5.07 -23.92 8.21
CA THR A 276 5.55 -24.62 7.01
C THR A 276 6.37 -23.70 6.07
N TRP A 277 6.12 -22.38 6.07
CA TRP A 277 6.80 -21.43 5.17
C TRP A 277 8.23 -21.12 5.57
N HIS A 278 8.49 -20.97 6.87
CA HIS A 278 9.81 -20.58 7.38
C HIS A 278 10.87 -21.66 7.14
N ARG A 279 10.46 -22.93 7.00
CA ARG A 279 11.40 -24.04 6.84
C ARG A 279 12.01 -24.14 5.42
N GLN A 280 11.41 -23.50 4.41
CA GLN A 280 11.80 -23.67 3.01
C GLN A 280 12.86 -22.66 2.51
N ARG A 281 13.11 -21.57 3.24
CA ARG A 281 14.03 -20.49 2.80
C ARG A 281 15.23 -20.42 3.76
N ARG A 282 16.29 -21.18 3.48
CA ARG A 282 17.62 -20.87 4.04
C ARG A 282 18.09 -19.60 3.34
N MET A 283 17.94 -18.46 4.00
CA MET A 283 18.47 -17.20 3.51
C MET A 283 19.72 -16.88 4.30
N ASP A 284 20.86 -16.86 3.62
CA ASP A 284 22.15 -16.49 4.21
C ASP A 284 22.33 -14.95 4.28
N ASP A 285 21.26 -14.18 4.03
CA ASP A 285 21.28 -12.71 4.03
C ASP A 285 20.58 -12.12 5.28
N VAL A 286 21.38 -11.53 6.16
CA VAL A 286 20.96 -10.87 7.41
C VAL A 286 19.96 -9.73 7.16
N GLN A 287 20.04 -9.05 6.01
CA GLN A 287 19.10 -7.95 5.71
C GLN A 287 17.69 -8.46 5.45
N GLU A 288 17.58 -9.60 4.76
CA GLU A 288 16.29 -10.22 4.47
C GLU A 288 15.65 -10.81 5.74
N GLU A 289 16.45 -11.27 6.71
CA GLU A 289 15.95 -11.70 8.02
C GLU A 289 15.28 -10.55 8.79
N LYS A 290 15.96 -9.41 8.93
CA LYS A 290 15.39 -8.21 9.58
C LYS A 290 14.15 -7.69 8.88
N LEU A 291 14.15 -7.74 7.56
CA LEU A 291 12.98 -7.38 6.77
C LEU A 291 11.83 -8.35 7.08
N GLN A 292 12.09 -9.65 7.10
CA GLN A 292 11.08 -10.64 7.37
C GLN A 292 10.51 -10.51 8.79
N GLU A 293 11.36 -10.25 9.79
CA GLU A 293 10.91 -9.89 11.15
C GLU A 293 9.99 -8.67 11.15
N SER A 294 10.35 -7.62 10.41
CA SER A 294 9.53 -6.40 10.29
C SER A 294 8.18 -6.69 9.63
N LEU A 295 8.15 -7.56 8.62
CA LEU A 295 6.93 -7.96 7.93
C LEU A 295 6.04 -8.87 8.80
N GLN A 296 6.55 -9.53 9.85
CA GLN A 296 5.73 -10.36 10.73
C GLN A 296 4.59 -9.59 11.37
N THR A 297 4.75 -8.29 11.64
CA THR A 297 3.69 -7.45 12.21
C THR A 297 2.80 -6.78 11.16
N LEU A 298 3.08 -6.98 9.87
CA LEU A 298 2.42 -6.31 8.76
C LEU A 298 0.90 -6.41 8.84
N GLY A 299 0.22 -5.27 8.85
CA GLY A 299 -1.24 -5.22 8.85
C GLY A 299 -1.86 -5.36 10.24
N LEU A 300 -1.08 -5.59 11.30
CA LEU A 300 -1.60 -5.67 12.66
C LEU A 300 -1.86 -4.27 13.25
N LEU A 301 -2.94 -4.16 14.04
CA LEU A 301 -3.24 -2.99 14.83
C LEU A 301 -2.19 -2.76 15.92
N SER A 302 -1.55 -3.83 16.41
CA SER A 302 -0.45 -3.73 17.39
C SER A 302 0.75 -2.93 16.85
N GLU A 303 1.07 -3.05 15.55
CA GLU A 303 2.12 -2.26 14.90
C GLU A 303 1.75 -0.77 14.86
N VAL A 304 0.52 -0.48 14.44
CA VAL A 304 -0.04 0.88 14.43
C VAL A 304 0.03 1.50 15.82
N LYS A 305 -0.38 0.76 16.86
CA LYS A 305 -0.30 1.22 18.26
C LYS A 305 1.12 1.62 18.65
N LYS A 306 2.12 0.77 18.40
CA LYS A 306 3.53 1.05 18.70
C LYS A 306 4.00 2.34 18.01
N VAL A 307 3.62 2.56 16.75
CA VAL A 307 3.98 3.78 16.02
C VAL A 307 3.32 5.01 16.63
N VAL A 308 2.02 4.95 16.94
CA VAL A 308 1.29 6.09 17.53
C VAL A 308 1.84 6.43 18.93
N GLU A 309 2.21 5.44 19.74
CA GLU A 309 2.88 5.66 21.03
C GLU A 309 4.28 6.28 20.85
N SER A 310 5.02 5.86 19.81
CA SER A 310 6.33 6.43 19.47
C SER A 310 6.23 7.90 19.05
N MET A 311 5.14 8.32 18.39
CA MET A 311 4.91 9.72 17.99
C MET A 311 4.88 10.69 19.17
N ASP A 312 4.58 10.20 20.37
CA ASP A 312 4.53 10.99 21.59
C ASP A 312 5.89 11.07 22.29
N SER A 313 6.90 10.36 21.79
CA SER A 313 8.24 10.33 22.37
C SER A 313 9.03 11.58 21.98
N PRO A 314 9.89 12.12 22.87
CA PRO A 314 10.73 13.26 22.53
C PRO A 314 11.65 12.88 21.36
N GLY A 315 11.73 13.76 20.36
CA GLY A 315 12.58 13.55 19.18
C GLY A 315 11.92 12.80 18.02
N PHE A 316 10.76 12.16 18.21
CA PHE A 316 10.04 11.57 17.08
C PHE A 316 9.52 12.67 16.14
N ARG A 317 9.93 12.63 14.88
CA ARG A 317 9.48 13.55 13.83
C ARG A 317 8.66 12.79 12.81
N CYS A 318 7.36 13.03 12.78
CA CYS A 318 6.50 12.51 11.73
C CYS A 318 6.84 13.22 10.42
N PHE A 319 7.12 12.45 9.37
CA PHE A 319 7.30 12.96 8.01
C PHE A 319 8.31 14.14 7.93
N PRO A 320 9.57 13.91 8.31
CA PRO A 320 10.55 15.00 8.46
C PRO A 320 10.80 15.80 7.17
N SER A 321 10.57 15.20 6.00
CA SER A 321 10.79 15.83 4.68
C SER A 321 9.50 16.12 3.91
N LEU A 322 8.31 15.98 4.49
CA LEU A 322 7.06 16.08 3.72
C LEU A 322 6.73 17.54 3.37
N GLU A 323 6.64 17.79 2.07
CA GLU A 323 6.39 19.12 1.49
C GLU A 323 4.99 19.21 0.87
N ARG A 324 4.48 18.10 0.35
CA ARG A 324 3.28 18.04 -0.49
C ARG A 324 2.35 16.91 -0.03
N LEU A 325 1.07 17.23 0.15
CA LEU A 325 0.04 16.31 0.63
C LEU A 325 -1.25 16.44 -0.18
N SER A 326 -1.89 15.32 -0.50
CA SER A 326 -3.26 15.28 -1.02
C SER A 326 -4.00 14.02 -0.58
N PHE A 327 -5.19 14.18 -0.02
CA PHE A 327 -6.12 13.11 0.33
C PHE A 327 -7.39 13.18 -0.53
N GLY A 328 -7.22 13.14 -1.86
CA GLY A 328 -8.31 13.16 -2.85
C GLY A 328 -8.46 14.48 -3.62
N GLY A 329 -7.63 15.48 -3.35
CA GLY A 329 -7.58 16.70 -4.14
C GLY A 329 -6.89 16.50 -5.50
N ALA A 330 -7.31 17.30 -6.51
CA ALA A 330 -6.68 17.29 -7.83
C ALA A 330 -5.19 17.67 -7.79
N PHE A 331 -4.80 18.50 -6.83
CA PHE A 331 -3.45 19.04 -6.68
C PHE A 331 -2.93 18.84 -5.27
N GLU A 332 -1.63 18.60 -5.13
CA GLU A 332 -0.95 18.51 -3.85
C GLU A 332 -0.73 19.88 -3.23
N GLN A 333 -1.12 20.02 -1.96
CA GLN A 333 -0.99 21.25 -1.18
C GLN A 333 0.07 21.10 -0.09
N ARG A 334 0.40 22.18 0.62
CA ARG A 334 1.19 22.05 1.85
C ARG A 334 0.38 21.23 2.87
N PRO A 335 1.01 20.44 3.75
CA PRO A 335 0.29 19.64 4.73
C PRO A 335 -0.74 20.43 5.55
N ALA A 336 -0.39 21.64 6.02
CA ALA A 336 -1.32 22.49 6.77
C ALA A 336 -2.56 22.88 5.97
N ASP A 337 -2.39 23.26 4.70
CA ASP A 337 -3.48 23.66 3.82
C ASP A 337 -4.41 22.47 3.51
N GLU A 338 -3.84 21.29 3.27
CA GLU A 338 -4.61 20.07 3.01
C GLU A 338 -5.41 19.63 4.26
N ILE A 339 -4.81 19.68 5.45
CA ILE A 339 -5.53 19.41 6.70
C ILE A 339 -6.66 20.44 6.90
N ASN A 340 -6.42 21.72 6.61
CA ASN A 340 -7.44 22.76 6.70
C ASN A 340 -8.56 22.56 5.68
N ARG A 341 -8.25 22.09 4.46
CA ARG A 341 -9.22 21.74 3.43
C ARG A 341 -10.16 20.62 3.89
N ILE A 342 -9.63 19.59 4.56
CA ILE A 342 -10.42 18.48 5.10
C ILE A 342 -11.25 18.91 6.31
N PHE A 343 -10.74 19.84 7.14
CA PHE A 343 -11.37 20.32 8.37
C PHE A 343 -11.61 21.85 8.40
N PRO A 344 -12.43 22.43 7.49
CA PRO A 344 -12.49 23.87 7.27
C PRO A 344 -13.10 24.70 8.41
N ARG A 345 -13.94 24.09 9.27
CA ARG A 345 -14.71 24.80 10.32
C ARG A 345 -13.94 25.11 11.61
N TRP A 346 -12.65 24.83 11.66
CA TRP A 346 -11.91 24.87 12.93
C TRP A 346 -11.18 26.19 13.21
N TYR A 347 -11.02 27.08 12.24
CA TYR A 347 -10.33 28.37 12.43
C TYR A 347 -11.24 29.53 12.84
N GLN A 348 -12.56 29.33 12.94
CA GLN A 348 -13.53 30.42 13.14
C GLN A 348 -13.93 30.68 14.60
N GLY A 349 -13.19 30.19 15.60
CA GLY A 349 -13.59 30.31 17.01
C GLY A 349 -12.47 30.60 18.00
N GLY A 350 -11.39 31.23 17.55
CA GLY A 350 -10.30 31.71 18.42
C GLY A 350 -10.54 33.13 18.91
#